data_AF-X0PTT4-F1
#
_entry.id   AF-X0PTT4-F1
#
_cell.length_a   1.000
_cell.length_b   1.000
_cell.length_c   1.000
_cell.angle_alpha   90.00
_cell.angle_beta   90.00
_cell.angle_gamma   90.00
#
_symmetry.space_group_name_H-M   'P 1'
#
loop_
_entity.id
_entity.type
_entity.pdbx_description
1 polymer ?
#
loop_
_entity_poly.entity_id
_entity_poly.type
_entity_poly.pdbx_seq_one_letter_code
_entity_poly.pdbx_strand_id
1 'polypeptide(L)'
;MTTDIFASGYLQQLKKFRQLFQTIPAIQQQIDVIFGVCLNLSQRQLPNQSLPFLGLSQSTYLEALVALGQNLTWQQRAYDQQVQQVRQLDHLLRNFRDFIENQFGIWSLQTQSLLRRWVQLFPGLSYLEVMAGNALFSYGMTQLQQKVVTTDDLSWGKTSPTGRQPWVPVQSLDAVEAVKTYGPKVDALVMIWSQDKNPIDVAVLQAFKQYMAHKSFFVLGEYLGATNSLEFWRTAPFVNDKAIVRLNQIYPRFDLIQDKIFLIR
;
A
#
# COMPACT_ATOMS: atom_id res chain seq x y z
N MET A 1 13.95 7.65 18.99
CA MET A 1 13.27 6.70 19.89
C MET A 1 12.31 5.88 19.05
N THR A 2 12.62 4.62 18.78
CA THR A 2 11.67 3.67 18.17
C THR A 2 10.63 3.34 19.23
N THR A 3 9.45 3.95 19.11
CA THR A 3 8.28 3.49 19.87
C THR A 3 8.09 2.00 19.57
N ASP A 4 7.92 1.17 20.60
CA ASP A 4 7.56 -0.23 20.40
C ASP A 4 6.23 -0.26 19.64
N ILE A 5 6.29 -0.57 18.34
CA ILE A 5 5.13 -0.61 17.45
C ILE A 5 4.03 -1.52 18.01
N PHE A 6 4.44 -2.60 18.68
CA PHE A 6 3.52 -3.57 19.28
C PHE A 6 2.81 -3.02 20.50
N ALA A 7 3.26 -1.91 21.10
CA ALA A 7 2.54 -1.22 22.16
C ALA A 7 1.34 -0.38 21.63
N SER A 8 1.18 -0.24 20.31
CA SER A 8 0.04 0.49 19.73
C SER A 8 -1.30 -0.16 20.09
N GLY A 9 -2.32 0.68 20.33
CA GLY A 9 -3.66 0.20 20.69
C GLY A 9 -4.29 -0.73 19.64
N TYR A 10 -3.95 -0.55 18.36
CA TYR A 10 -4.37 -1.42 17.27
C TYR A 10 -3.76 -2.82 17.41
N LEU A 11 -2.43 -2.95 17.51
CA LEU A 11 -1.76 -4.25 17.60
C LEU A 11 -2.04 -4.96 18.93
N GLN A 12 -2.24 -4.22 20.03
CA GLN A 12 -2.66 -4.80 21.30
C GLN A 12 -4.06 -5.43 21.23
N GLN A 13 -5.00 -4.82 20.49
CA GLN A 13 -6.31 -5.43 20.26
C GLN A 13 -6.20 -6.69 19.41
N LEU A 14 -5.44 -6.66 18.31
CA LEU A 14 -5.20 -7.86 17.50
C LEU A 14 -4.54 -8.98 18.32
N LYS A 15 -3.61 -8.66 19.23
CA LYS A 15 -3.00 -9.65 20.13
C LYS A 15 -4.03 -10.32 21.03
N LYS A 16 -5.01 -9.57 21.56
CA LYS A 16 -6.12 -10.12 22.34
C LYS A 16 -6.98 -11.05 21.49
N PHE A 17 -7.33 -10.64 20.27
CA PHE A 17 -8.11 -11.49 19.35
C PHE A 17 -7.35 -12.74 18.90
N ARG A 18 -6.02 -12.65 18.73
CA ARG A 18 -5.16 -13.80 18.46
C ARG A 18 -5.28 -14.86 19.54
N GLN A 19 -5.31 -14.46 20.81
CA GLN A 19 -5.52 -15.38 21.93
C GLN A 19 -6.96 -15.91 21.98
N LEU A 20 -7.95 -15.02 21.81
CA LEU A 20 -9.38 -15.38 21.86
C LEU A 20 -9.76 -16.41 20.80
N PHE A 21 -9.22 -16.27 19.59
CA PHE A 21 -9.52 -17.14 18.44
C PHE A 21 -8.34 -18.07 18.08
N GLN A 22 -7.56 -18.51 19.07
CA GLN A 22 -6.37 -19.36 18.86
C GLN A 22 -6.67 -20.68 18.13
N THR A 23 -7.93 -21.15 18.18
CA THR A 23 -8.38 -22.39 17.52
C THR A 23 -8.86 -22.20 16.09
N ILE A 24 -8.89 -20.97 15.56
CA ILE A 24 -9.38 -20.67 14.20
C ILE A 24 -8.19 -20.27 13.32
N PRO A 25 -7.63 -21.20 12.51
CA PRO A 25 -6.41 -20.94 11.74
C PRO A 25 -6.54 -19.75 10.77
N ALA A 26 -7.71 -19.56 10.16
CA ALA A 26 -7.95 -18.46 9.22
C ALA A 26 -7.82 -17.07 9.89
N ILE A 27 -8.17 -16.94 11.17
CA ILE A 27 -7.97 -15.71 11.94
C ILE A 27 -6.50 -15.56 12.33
N GLN A 28 -5.88 -16.63 12.82
CA GLN A 28 -4.46 -16.62 13.20
C GLN A 28 -3.57 -16.19 12.03
N GLN A 29 -3.79 -16.76 10.85
CA GLN A 29 -3.03 -16.44 9.65
C GLN A 29 -3.10 -14.95 9.29
N GLN A 30 -4.28 -14.34 9.32
CA GLN A 30 -4.43 -12.92 9.00
C GLN A 30 -3.74 -12.01 10.03
N ILE A 31 -3.86 -12.33 11.33
CA ILE A 31 -3.19 -11.57 12.39
C ILE A 31 -1.66 -11.71 12.29
N ASP A 32 -1.17 -12.93 12.02
CA ASP A 32 0.25 -13.20 11.88
C ASP A 32 0.86 -12.48 10.66
N VAL A 33 0.12 -12.40 9.55
CA VAL A 33 0.50 -11.58 8.40
C VAL A 33 0.63 -10.11 8.78
N ILE A 34 -0.36 -9.55 9.50
CA ILE A 34 -0.32 -8.16 9.97
C ILE A 34 0.91 -7.93 10.85
N PHE A 35 1.15 -8.79 11.85
CA PHE A 35 2.32 -8.67 12.73
C PHE A 35 3.64 -8.78 11.97
N GLY A 36 3.74 -9.71 11.01
CA GLY A 36 4.92 -9.85 10.16
C GLY A 36 5.18 -8.59 9.33
N VAL A 37 4.15 -7.98 8.75
CA VAL A 37 4.28 -6.72 8.01
C VAL A 37 4.72 -5.59 8.94
N CYS A 38 4.10 -5.43 10.10
CA CYS A 38 4.49 -4.39 11.07
C CYS A 38 5.93 -4.56 11.55
N LEU A 39 6.36 -5.80 11.81
CA LEU A 39 7.74 -6.10 12.19
C LEU A 39 8.71 -5.69 11.08
N ASN A 40 8.46 -6.14 9.85
CA ASN A 40 9.30 -5.81 8.70
C ASN A 40 9.41 -4.29 8.52
N LEU A 41 8.27 -3.59 8.48
CA LEU A 41 8.25 -2.13 8.29
C LEU A 41 8.96 -1.39 9.44
N SER A 42 8.80 -1.84 10.69
CA SER A 42 9.50 -1.26 11.84
C SER A 42 11.02 -1.42 11.79
N GLN A 43 11.50 -2.46 11.08
CA GLN A 43 12.91 -2.75 10.85
C GLN A 43 13.42 -2.18 9.52
N ARG A 44 12.64 -1.32 8.84
CA ARG A 44 12.91 -0.81 7.49
C ARG A 44 13.16 -1.93 6.47
N GLN A 45 12.36 -2.99 6.53
CA GLN A 45 12.36 -4.09 5.58
C GLN A 45 11.02 -4.16 4.85
N LEU A 46 11.05 -4.43 3.55
CA LEU A 46 9.82 -4.68 2.79
C LEU A 46 9.26 -6.07 3.09
N PRO A 47 7.93 -6.24 3.19
CA PRO A 47 7.33 -7.56 3.22
C PRO A 47 7.74 -8.37 2.00
N ASN A 48 7.98 -9.67 2.17
CA ASN A 48 8.45 -10.51 1.07
C ASN A 48 7.36 -10.77 0.01
N GLN A 49 6.10 -10.97 0.45
CA GLN A 49 4.96 -11.32 -0.40
C GLN A 49 3.77 -10.39 -0.15
N SER A 50 2.91 -10.26 -1.16
CA SER A 50 1.65 -9.53 -1.08
C SER A 50 0.71 -10.17 -0.05
N LEU A 51 -0.08 -9.33 0.59
CA LEU A 51 -1.01 -9.77 1.62
C LEU A 51 -2.23 -10.45 0.97
N PRO A 52 -2.83 -11.46 1.64
CA PRO A 52 -4.16 -11.90 1.29
C PRO A 52 -5.17 -10.78 1.58
N PHE A 53 -6.40 -10.93 1.08
CA PHE A 53 -7.50 -10.08 1.51
C PHE A 53 -7.69 -10.20 3.03
N LEU A 54 -7.65 -9.06 3.74
CA LEU A 54 -7.85 -8.96 5.17
C LEU A 54 -9.32 -8.65 5.47
N GLY A 55 -9.91 -9.51 6.30
CA GLY A 55 -11.32 -9.50 6.64
C GLY A 55 -11.83 -10.92 6.83
N LEU A 56 -12.89 -11.05 7.61
CA LEU A 56 -13.55 -12.32 7.83
C LEU A 56 -14.44 -12.65 6.62
N SER A 57 -14.28 -13.86 6.09
CA SER A 57 -15.28 -14.45 5.21
C SER A 57 -16.54 -14.80 6.01
N GLN A 58 -17.66 -15.05 5.32
CA GLN A 58 -18.88 -15.48 6.00
C GLN A 58 -18.67 -16.76 6.82
N SER A 59 -17.90 -17.74 6.31
CA SER A 59 -17.63 -18.98 7.02
C SER A 59 -16.77 -18.74 8.27
N THR A 60 -15.69 -17.96 8.16
CA THR A 60 -14.82 -17.64 9.31
C THR A 60 -15.54 -16.78 10.34
N TYR A 61 -16.43 -15.89 9.91
CA TYR A 61 -17.27 -15.10 10.81
C TYR A 61 -18.20 -15.99 11.65
N LEU A 62 -18.86 -16.97 11.01
CA LEU A 62 -19.71 -17.93 11.72
C LEU A 62 -18.90 -18.85 12.65
N GLU A 63 -17.75 -19.33 12.20
CA GLU A 63 -16.83 -20.13 13.02
C GLU A 63 -16.39 -19.36 14.28
N ALA A 64 -16.09 -18.06 14.14
CA ALA A 64 -15.77 -17.19 15.27
C ALA A 64 -16.92 -17.06 16.27
N LEU A 65 -18.16 -16.87 15.79
CA LEU A 65 -19.34 -16.82 16.66
C LEU A 65 -19.55 -18.16 17.41
N VAL A 66 -19.38 -19.28 16.71
CA VAL A 66 -19.49 -20.62 17.32
C VAL A 66 -18.44 -20.80 18.41
N ALA A 67 -17.17 -20.44 18.13
CA ALA A 67 -16.08 -20.56 19.10
C ALA A 67 -16.34 -19.77 20.39
N LEU A 68 -16.89 -18.55 20.28
CA LEU A 68 -17.25 -17.74 21.46
C LEU A 68 -18.41 -18.34 22.28
N GLY A 69 -19.27 -19.14 21.67
CA GLY A 69 -20.45 -19.74 22.29
C GLY A 69 -20.29 -21.20 22.70
N GLN A 70 -19.17 -21.86 22.36
CA GLN A 70 -19.01 -23.31 22.45
C GLN A 70 -19.00 -23.83 23.90
N ASN A 71 -18.52 -23.01 24.85
CA ASN A 71 -18.41 -23.37 26.26
C ASN A 71 -19.36 -22.58 27.17
N LEU A 72 -20.37 -21.92 26.60
CA LEU A 72 -21.34 -21.11 27.34
C LEU A 72 -22.71 -21.79 27.37
N THR A 73 -23.34 -21.83 28.54
CA THR A 73 -24.76 -22.17 28.67
C THR A 73 -25.63 -21.11 27.99
N TRP A 74 -26.89 -21.43 27.69
CA TRP A 74 -27.84 -20.46 27.13
C TRP A 74 -27.98 -19.19 27.96
N GLN A 75 -27.91 -19.29 29.29
CA GLN A 75 -27.99 -18.15 30.21
C GLN A 75 -26.71 -17.30 30.21
N GLN A 76 -25.56 -17.90 29.87
CA GLN A 76 -24.27 -17.22 29.77
C GLN A 76 -24.03 -16.60 28.39
N ARG A 77 -24.83 -16.96 27.38
CA ARG A 77 -24.70 -16.42 26.03
C ARG A 77 -25.17 -14.98 25.97
N ALA A 78 -24.23 -14.06 25.86
CA ALA A 78 -24.47 -12.68 25.47
C ALA A 78 -24.24 -12.54 23.96
N TYR A 79 -25.21 -12.98 23.15
CA TYR A 79 -25.09 -13.02 21.68
C TYR A 79 -24.65 -11.66 21.09
N ASP A 80 -25.22 -10.56 21.58
CA ASP A 80 -24.84 -9.22 21.12
C ASP A 80 -23.36 -8.91 21.39
N GLN A 81 -22.83 -9.30 22.55
CA GLN A 81 -21.41 -9.10 22.86
C GLN A 81 -20.50 -9.93 21.96
N GLN A 82 -20.89 -11.17 21.67
CA GLN A 82 -20.14 -12.05 20.75
C GLN A 82 -20.12 -11.45 19.34
N VAL A 83 -21.27 -10.99 18.84
CA VAL A 83 -21.37 -10.31 17.55
C VAL A 83 -20.49 -9.05 17.53
N GLN A 84 -20.48 -8.26 18.59
CA GLN A 84 -19.61 -7.08 18.66
C GLN A 84 -18.12 -7.45 18.65
N GLN A 85 -17.71 -8.50 19.35
CA GLN A 85 -16.32 -8.97 19.33
C GLN A 85 -15.87 -9.40 17.94
N VAL A 86 -16.69 -10.19 17.24
CA VAL A 86 -16.36 -10.64 15.87
C VAL A 86 -16.35 -9.46 14.89
N ARG A 87 -17.30 -8.52 15.01
CA ARG A 87 -17.31 -7.27 14.22
C ARG A 87 -16.09 -6.40 14.47
N GLN A 88 -15.65 -6.29 15.71
CA GLN A 88 -14.45 -5.52 16.07
C GLN A 88 -13.19 -6.14 15.46
N LEU A 89 -13.06 -7.48 15.52
CA LEU A 89 -11.97 -8.16 14.81
C LEU A 89 -12.02 -7.89 13.30
N ASP A 90 -13.18 -8.09 12.66
CA ASP A 90 -13.34 -7.85 11.22
C ASP A 90 -13.00 -6.40 10.84
N HIS A 91 -13.42 -5.44 11.67
CA HIS A 91 -13.07 -4.03 11.51
C HIS A 91 -11.57 -3.80 11.58
N LEU A 92 -10.86 -4.37 12.56
CA LEU A 92 -9.40 -4.23 12.67
C LEU A 92 -8.69 -4.80 11.44
N LEU A 93 -9.11 -5.98 10.96
CA LEU A 93 -8.53 -6.61 9.78
C LEU A 93 -8.71 -5.75 8.53
N ARG A 94 -9.94 -5.24 8.29
CA ARG A 94 -10.26 -4.44 7.11
C ARG A 94 -9.61 -3.06 7.10
N ASN A 95 -9.33 -2.47 8.26
CA ASN A 95 -8.73 -1.13 8.39
C ASN A 95 -7.22 -1.19 8.67
N PHE A 96 -6.55 -2.26 8.23
CA PHE A 96 -5.10 -2.35 8.38
C PHE A 96 -4.35 -1.31 7.55
N ARG A 97 -4.88 -0.91 6.38
CA ARG A 97 -4.30 0.18 5.57
C ARG A 97 -4.21 1.48 6.36
N ASP A 98 -5.31 1.91 6.96
CA ASP A 98 -5.36 3.12 7.80
C ASP A 98 -4.29 3.08 8.89
N PHE A 99 -4.08 1.92 9.51
CA PHE A 99 -3.01 1.75 10.49
C PHE A 99 -1.63 1.97 9.87
N ILE A 100 -1.33 1.36 8.71
CA ILE A 100 -0.04 1.53 8.02
C ILE A 100 0.18 2.99 7.60
N GLU A 101 -0.84 3.66 7.07
CA GLU A 101 -0.76 5.06 6.65
C GLU A 101 -0.44 5.97 7.84
N ASN A 102 -1.17 5.82 8.95
CA ASN A 102 -1.01 6.67 10.12
C ASN A 102 0.23 6.34 10.96
N GLN A 103 0.80 5.15 10.79
CA GLN A 103 1.96 4.71 11.57
C GLN A 103 3.28 4.81 10.81
N PHE A 104 3.26 4.54 9.50
CA PHE A 104 4.45 4.48 8.65
C PHE A 104 4.41 5.49 7.49
N GLY A 105 3.30 6.21 7.27
CA GLY A 105 3.15 7.11 6.12
C GLY A 105 3.27 6.38 4.78
N ILE A 106 2.76 5.15 4.71
CA ILE A 106 2.79 4.30 3.53
C ILE A 106 1.35 4.13 3.03
N TRP A 107 1.10 4.64 1.83
CA TRP A 107 -0.24 4.65 1.21
C TRP A 107 -0.45 3.49 0.23
N SER A 108 0.65 2.98 -0.32
CA SER A 108 0.66 1.78 -1.14
C SER A 108 1.77 0.85 -0.66
N LEU A 109 1.42 -0.41 -0.41
CA LEU A 109 2.35 -1.39 0.16
C LEU A 109 2.99 -2.23 -0.95
N GLN A 110 4.19 -1.84 -1.38
CA GLN A 110 5.00 -2.67 -2.29
C GLN A 110 5.74 -3.76 -1.52
N THR A 111 5.91 -4.91 -2.17
CA THR A 111 6.58 -6.08 -1.60
C THR A 111 7.84 -6.44 -2.37
N GLN A 112 8.75 -7.17 -1.75
CA GLN A 112 9.98 -7.58 -2.41
C GLN A 112 9.70 -8.43 -3.66
N SER A 113 8.73 -9.35 -3.59
CA SER A 113 8.35 -10.16 -4.75
C SER A 113 7.82 -9.32 -5.91
N LEU A 114 7.02 -8.29 -5.61
CA LEU A 114 6.50 -7.37 -6.61
C LEU A 114 7.63 -6.62 -7.32
N LEU A 115 8.52 -5.99 -6.56
CA LEU A 115 9.60 -5.18 -7.12
C LEU A 115 10.63 -6.02 -7.87
N ARG A 116 10.97 -7.22 -7.37
CA ARG A 116 11.81 -8.17 -8.13
C ARG A 116 11.18 -8.53 -9.47
N ARG A 117 9.88 -8.81 -9.48
CA ARG A 117 9.16 -9.12 -10.72
C ARG A 117 9.08 -7.91 -11.65
N TRP A 118 8.94 -6.71 -11.09
CA TRP A 118 8.97 -5.45 -11.84
C TRP A 118 10.27 -5.31 -12.61
N VAL A 119 11.41 -5.44 -11.93
CA VAL A 119 12.74 -5.35 -12.56
C VAL A 119 12.95 -6.44 -13.62
N GLN A 120 12.48 -7.67 -13.38
CA GLN A 120 12.55 -8.74 -14.38
C GLN A 120 11.76 -8.43 -15.66
N LEU A 121 10.61 -7.78 -15.52
CA LEU A 121 9.71 -7.48 -16.64
C LEU A 121 10.09 -6.19 -17.38
N PHE A 122 10.77 -5.26 -16.69
CA PHE A 122 11.24 -3.99 -17.21
C PHE A 122 12.72 -3.78 -16.88
N PRO A 123 13.62 -4.61 -17.44
CA PRO A 123 15.03 -4.60 -17.07
C PRO A 123 15.73 -3.32 -17.51
N GLY A 124 16.58 -2.79 -16.64
CA GLY A 124 17.52 -1.71 -16.96
C GLY A 124 16.93 -0.30 -16.98
N LEU A 125 15.66 -0.12 -16.63
CA LEU A 125 15.07 1.22 -16.53
C LEU A 125 15.66 1.99 -15.34
N SER A 126 15.97 3.26 -15.59
CA SER A 126 16.10 4.27 -14.54
C SER A 126 14.76 4.99 -14.33
N TYR A 127 14.46 5.34 -13.09
CA TYR A 127 13.14 5.86 -12.70
C TYR A 127 13.24 7.27 -12.11
N LEU A 128 12.21 8.08 -12.35
CA LEU A 128 11.86 9.25 -11.55
C LEU A 128 10.59 8.88 -10.77
N GLU A 129 10.66 8.85 -9.45
CA GLU A 129 9.48 8.77 -8.58
C GLU A 129 9.07 10.20 -8.18
N VAL A 130 7.84 10.57 -8.51
CA VAL A 130 7.21 11.81 -8.05
C VAL A 130 6.17 11.49 -6.99
N MET A 131 5.95 12.44 -6.08
CA MET A 131 5.02 12.27 -4.95
C MET A 131 5.38 11.04 -4.11
N ALA A 132 6.68 10.84 -3.89
CA ALA A 132 7.22 9.62 -3.30
C ALA A 132 6.78 9.39 -1.83
N GLY A 133 6.32 10.42 -1.12
CA GLY A 133 6.01 10.36 0.30
C GLY A 133 7.21 9.87 1.13
N ASN A 134 7.08 8.70 1.75
CA ASN A 134 8.17 8.05 2.48
C ASN A 134 9.09 7.17 1.60
N ALA A 135 8.92 7.19 0.28
CA ALA A 135 9.82 6.62 -0.73
C ALA A 135 10.02 5.09 -0.64
N LEU A 136 8.94 4.36 -0.36
CA LEU A 136 8.97 2.91 -0.21
C LEU A 136 9.38 2.20 -1.52
N PHE A 137 8.86 2.67 -2.66
CA PHE A 137 9.22 2.15 -3.98
C PHE A 137 10.68 2.41 -4.31
N SER A 138 11.14 3.66 -4.21
CA SER A 138 12.56 3.99 -4.39
C SER A 138 13.48 3.17 -3.50
N TYR A 139 13.13 3.00 -2.22
CA TYR A 139 13.88 2.13 -1.33
C TYR A 139 14.00 0.70 -1.89
N GLY A 140 12.88 0.06 -2.22
CA GLY A 140 12.92 -1.30 -2.75
C GLY A 140 13.66 -1.44 -4.08
N MET A 141 13.53 -0.45 -4.97
CA MET A 141 14.22 -0.42 -6.25
C MET A 141 15.74 -0.26 -6.08
N THR A 142 16.19 0.57 -5.13
CA THR A 142 17.63 0.72 -4.83
C THR A 142 18.22 -0.56 -4.21
N GLN A 143 17.46 -1.30 -3.38
CA GLN A 143 17.88 -2.62 -2.91
C GLN A 143 18.07 -3.64 -4.06
N LEU A 144 17.40 -3.41 -5.20
CA LEU A 144 17.54 -4.17 -6.44
C LEU A 144 18.51 -3.53 -7.45
N GLN A 145 19.37 -2.63 -6.98
CA GLN A 145 20.40 -1.94 -7.76
C GLN A 145 19.84 -1.12 -8.94
N GLN A 146 18.55 -0.74 -8.89
CA GLN A 146 17.96 0.17 -9.86
C GLN A 146 18.27 1.62 -9.51
N LYS A 147 18.38 2.47 -10.52
CA LYS A 147 18.58 3.91 -10.36
C LYS A 147 17.22 4.59 -10.24
N VAL A 148 17.00 5.31 -9.14
CA VAL A 148 15.79 6.10 -8.92
C VAL A 148 16.15 7.50 -8.46
N VAL A 149 15.57 8.50 -9.13
CA VAL A 149 15.50 9.88 -8.62
C VAL A 149 14.19 10.00 -7.85
N THR A 150 14.28 10.34 -6.57
CA THR A 150 13.14 10.35 -5.66
C THR A 150 12.76 11.77 -5.28
N THR A 151 11.54 12.18 -5.61
CA THR A 151 11.06 13.55 -5.40
C THR A 151 9.69 13.58 -4.74
N ASP A 152 9.48 14.56 -3.87
CA ASP A 152 8.21 14.84 -3.20
C ASP A 152 8.20 16.30 -2.75
N ASP A 153 7.04 16.94 -2.63
CA ASP A 153 6.94 18.32 -2.15
C ASP A 153 7.01 18.42 -0.60
N LEU A 154 6.93 17.27 0.09
CA LEU A 154 6.93 17.07 1.54
C LEU A 154 5.80 17.79 2.28
N SER A 155 4.77 18.23 1.55
CA SER A 155 3.65 19.00 2.11
C SER A 155 2.88 18.22 3.18
N TRP A 156 2.77 16.90 3.01
CA TRP A 156 2.05 16.00 3.93
C TRP A 156 2.80 15.75 5.24
N GLY A 157 4.09 16.09 5.32
CA GLY A 157 4.87 15.97 6.55
C GLY A 157 4.37 16.90 7.66
N LYS A 158 3.59 17.92 7.31
CA LYS A 158 2.99 18.83 8.30
C LYS A 158 1.83 18.19 9.06
N THR A 159 1.06 17.32 8.41
CA THR A 159 -0.21 16.78 8.94
C THR A 159 -0.20 15.26 9.13
N SER A 160 0.77 14.54 8.56
CA SER A 160 0.87 13.08 8.63
C SER A 160 2.33 12.62 8.78
N PRO A 161 2.61 11.33 9.05
CA PRO A 161 3.96 10.77 9.01
C PRO A 161 4.62 10.76 7.62
N THR A 162 3.85 10.97 6.55
CA THR A 162 4.32 10.95 5.16
C THR A 162 5.33 12.07 4.92
N GLY A 163 6.52 11.75 4.42
CA GLY A 163 7.60 12.71 4.18
C GLY A 163 8.44 13.07 5.42
N ARG A 164 8.09 12.59 6.62
CA ARG A 164 8.85 12.90 7.86
C ARG A 164 10.08 12.01 8.03
N GLN A 165 9.97 10.74 7.65
CA GLN A 165 11.02 9.73 7.86
C GLN A 165 11.15 8.84 6.62
N PRO A 166 11.60 9.41 5.49
CA PRO A 166 11.68 8.65 4.27
C PRO A 166 12.69 7.50 4.39
N TRP A 167 12.48 6.48 3.56
CA TRP A 167 13.27 5.25 3.57
C TRP A 167 14.61 5.42 2.84
N VAL A 168 14.63 6.32 1.86
CA VAL A 168 15.81 6.83 1.14
C VAL A 168 15.77 8.36 1.10
N PRO A 169 16.86 9.06 0.78
CA PRO A 169 16.81 10.51 0.59
C PRO A 169 15.76 10.91 -0.45
N VAL A 170 14.91 11.88 -0.10
CA VAL A 170 13.88 12.45 -0.97
C VAL A 170 14.23 13.90 -1.22
N GLN A 171 14.31 14.29 -2.49
CA GLN A 171 14.51 15.68 -2.86
C GLN A 171 13.19 16.44 -2.77
N SER A 172 13.18 17.51 -1.99
CA SER A 172 12.05 18.43 -1.93
C SER A 172 11.89 19.15 -3.26
N LEU A 173 10.92 18.72 -4.06
CA LEU A 173 10.65 19.27 -5.39
C LEU A 173 9.20 19.00 -5.79
N ASP A 174 8.56 20.01 -6.38
CA ASP A 174 7.24 19.87 -6.99
C ASP A 174 7.25 18.80 -8.11
N ALA A 175 6.14 18.06 -8.24
CA ALA A 175 6.06 16.94 -9.16
C ALA A 175 6.23 17.35 -10.64
N VAL A 176 5.68 18.50 -11.05
CA VAL A 176 5.80 19.00 -12.43
C VAL A 176 7.23 19.48 -12.70
N GLU A 177 7.82 20.23 -11.77
CA GLU A 177 9.22 20.66 -11.90
C GLU A 177 10.20 19.48 -11.85
N ALA A 178 9.89 18.41 -11.11
CA ALA A 178 10.65 17.17 -11.10
C ALA A 178 10.64 16.48 -12.48
N VAL A 179 9.46 16.35 -13.10
CA VAL A 179 9.33 15.79 -14.46
C VAL A 179 10.13 16.62 -15.46
N LYS A 180 10.05 17.94 -15.40
CA LYS A 180 10.82 18.84 -16.26
C LYS A 180 12.34 18.71 -16.06
N THR A 181 12.79 18.61 -14.81
CA THR A 181 14.21 18.61 -14.44
C THR A 181 14.90 17.26 -14.68
N TYR A 182 14.21 16.17 -14.36
CA TYR A 182 14.77 14.81 -14.36
C TYR A 182 14.17 13.90 -15.41
N GLY A 183 12.97 14.20 -15.92
CA GLY A 183 12.32 13.42 -16.97
C GLY A 183 13.21 13.15 -18.18
N PRO A 184 13.98 14.13 -18.71
CA PRO A 184 14.94 13.89 -19.78
C PRO A 184 16.09 12.92 -19.42
N LYS A 185 16.41 12.75 -18.13
CA LYS A 185 17.58 12.01 -17.60
C LYS A 185 17.28 10.57 -17.16
N VAL A 186 16.01 10.16 -17.13
CA VAL A 186 15.58 8.82 -16.71
C VAL A 186 14.80 8.11 -17.80
N ASP A 187 14.50 6.82 -17.66
CA ASP A 187 13.76 6.04 -18.67
C ASP A 187 12.25 5.94 -18.38
N ALA A 188 11.85 6.15 -17.13
CA ALA A 188 10.47 6.04 -16.72
C ALA A 188 10.08 7.02 -15.60
N LEU A 189 8.83 7.46 -15.63
CA LEU A 189 8.14 8.15 -14.55
C LEU A 189 7.35 7.13 -13.73
N VAL A 190 7.33 7.30 -12.41
CA VAL A 190 6.54 6.51 -11.48
C VAL A 190 5.77 7.47 -10.57
N MET A 191 4.46 7.27 -10.49
CA MET A 191 3.57 7.99 -9.57
C MET A 191 2.73 6.96 -8.81
N ILE A 192 2.83 6.98 -7.49
CA ILE A 192 2.17 6.01 -6.61
C ILE A 192 1.24 6.80 -5.70
N TRP A 193 -0.07 6.56 -5.81
CA TRP A 193 -1.05 7.12 -4.88
C TRP A 193 -1.09 8.67 -4.84
N SER A 194 -1.33 9.31 -5.99
CA SER A 194 -1.79 10.71 -5.97
C SER A 194 -3.18 10.79 -5.34
N GLN A 195 -3.48 11.87 -4.63
CA GLN A 195 -4.78 12.08 -4.01
C GLN A 195 -5.88 12.31 -5.05
N ASP A 196 -7.01 11.64 -4.89
CA ASP A 196 -8.19 11.69 -5.79
C ASP A 196 -8.75 13.10 -6.03
N LYS A 197 -8.66 13.99 -5.04
CA LYS A 197 -9.21 15.36 -5.11
C LYS A 197 -8.20 16.42 -5.52
N ASN A 198 -6.96 16.02 -5.82
CA ASN A 198 -5.92 16.94 -6.21
C ASN A 198 -5.61 16.80 -7.71
N PRO A 199 -5.83 17.84 -8.55
CA PRO A 199 -5.59 17.77 -9.99
C PRO A 199 -4.10 17.79 -10.38
N ILE A 200 -3.17 17.73 -9.42
CA ILE A 200 -1.72 17.70 -9.69
C ILE A 200 -1.33 16.54 -10.61
N ASP A 201 -2.04 15.43 -10.57
CA ASP A 201 -1.81 14.27 -11.43
C ASP A 201 -2.06 14.56 -12.92
N VAL A 202 -3.07 15.38 -13.25
CA VAL A 202 -3.31 15.86 -14.60
C VAL A 202 -2.16 16.76 -15.05
N ALA A 203 -1.66 17.63 -14.18
CA ALA A 203 -0.50 18.47 -14.50
C ALA A 203 0.77 17.62 -14.73
N VAL A 204 0.99 16.57 -13.92
CA VAL A 204 2.06 15.59 -14.12
C VAL A 204 1.90 14.85 -15.45
N LEU A 205 0.67 14.45 -15.83
CA LEU A 205 0.40 13.82 -17.13
C LEU A 205 0.76 14.75 -18.30
N GLN A 206 0.44 16.05 -18.22
CA GLN A 206 0.80 17.01 -19.26
C GLN A 206 2.31 17.23 -19.32
N ALA A 207 2.98 17.34 -18.17
CA ALA A 207 4.43 17.42 -18.11
C ALA A 207 5.10 16.17 -18.69
N PHE A 208 4.56 14.98 -18.40
CA PHE A 208 5.03 13.72 -18.99
C PHE A 208 4.91 13.75 -20.52
N LYS A 209 3.76 14.17 -21.06
CA LYS A 209 3.55 14.31 -22.51
C LYS A 209 4.53 15.30 -23.15
N GLN A 210 4.95 16.33 -22.43
CA GLN A 210 5.87 17.35 -22.95
C GLN A 210 7.34 16.93 -22.89
N TYR A 211 7.79 16.34 -21.78
CA TYR A 211 9.22 16.12 -21.50
C TYR A 211 9.64 14.64 -21.59
N MET A 212 8.69 13.73 -21.68
CA MET A 212 8.90 12.28 -21.58
C MET A 212 8.01 11.47 -22.55
N ALA A 213 7.55 12.08 -23.66
CA ALA A 213 6.57 11.50 -24.58
C ALA A 213 6.88 10.10 -25.15
N HIS A 214 8.14 9.66 -25.12
CA HIS A 214 8.58 8.35 -25.63
C HIS A 214 9.00 7.38 -24.52
N LYS A 215 8.76 7.74 -23.26
CA LYS A 215 9.19 7.01 -22.06
C LYS A 215 8.02 6.26 -21.45
N SER A 216 8.28 5.47 -20.42
CA SER A 216 7.20 4.78 -19.70
C SER A 216 6.70 5.63 -18.53
N PHE A 217 5.39 5.71 -18.33
CA PHE A 217 4.83 6.27 -17.10
C PHE A 217 4.00 5.21 -16.38
N PHE A 218 4.53 4.73 -15.26
CA PHE A 218 3.88 3.79 -14.38
C PHE A 218 3.06 4.52 -13.33
N VAL A 219 1.80 4.10 -13.19
CA VAL A 219 0.88 4.63 -12.18
C VAL A 219 0.45 3.49 -11.30
N LEU A 220 0.53 3.66 -9.98
CA LEU A 220 0.02 2.67 -9.03
C LEU A 220 -1.09 3.30 -8.19
N GLY A 221 -2.30 2.75 -8.31
CA GLY A 221 -3.50 3.23 -7.63
C GLY A 221 -4.76 2.46 -8.03
N GLU A 222 -5.92 2.98 -7.66
CA GLU A 222 -7.25 2.44 -7.98
C GLU A 222 -7.93 3.25 -9.10
N TYR A 223 -8.24 2.60 -10.22
CA TYR A 223 -8.91 3.21 -11.36
C TYR A 223 -10.31 3.70 -10.99
N LEU A 224 -10.57 5.01 -11.14
CA LEU A 224 -11.84 5.65 -10.80
C LEU A 224 -12.27 5.42 -9.34
N GLY A 225 -11.31 5.29 -8.43
CA GLY A 225 -11.54 5.05 -7.01
C GLY A 225 -10.76 6.01 -6.11
N ALA A 226 -10.08 5.47 -5.10
CA ALA A 226 -9.47 6.24 -4.00
C ALA A 226 -8.20 7.03 -4.36
N THR A 227 -7.70 6.94 -5.60
CA THR A 227 -6.43 7.56 -6.00
C THR A 227 -6.58 8.25 -7.34
N ASN A 228 -5.82 9.32 -7.57
CA ASN A 228 -5.82 10.14 -8.78
C ASN A 228 -7.21 10.73 -9.10
N SER A 229 -7.24 11.91 -9.67
CA SER A 229 -8.44 12.59 -10.11
C SER A 229 -9.21 11.81 -11.17
N LEU A 230 -10.52 12.01 -11.18
CA LEU A 230 -11.42 11.49 -12.20
C LEU A 230 -10.96 11.90 -13.62
N GLU A 231 -10.44 13.12 -13.75
CA GLU A 231 -9.94 13.64 -15.01
C GLU A 231 -8.69 12.89 -15.49
N PHE A 232 -7.73 12.63 -14.59
CA PHE A 232 -6.55 11.83 -14.92
C PHE A 232 -6.94 10.45 -15.46
N TRP A 233 -7.80 9.72 -14.72
CA TRP A 233 -8.22 8.38 -15.14
C TRP A 233 -8.97 8.33 -16.47
N ARG A 234 -9.68 9.39 -16.82
CA ARG A 234 -10.45 9.47 -18.08
C ARG A 234 -9.60 9.90 -19.28
N THR A 235 -8.49 10.60 -19.05
CA THR A 235 -7.72 11.27 -20.11
C THR A 235 -6.34 10.66 -20.35
N ALA A 236 -5.80 9.91 -19.38
CA ALA A 236 -4.53 9.22 -19.50
C ALA A 236 -4.60 8.10 -20.57
N PRO A 237 -3.66 8.06 -21.53
CA PRO A 237 -3.67 7.05 -22.58
C PRO A 237 -3.06 5.73 -22.08
N PHE A 238 -3.81 5.02 -21.23
CA PHE A 238 -3.37 3.73 -20.70
C PHE A 238 -3.21 2.69 -21.81
N VAL A 239 -2.13 1.90 -21.73
CA VAL A 239 -1.87 0.81 -22.66
C VAL A 239 -2.07 -0.56 -22.01
N ASN A 240 -2.63 -1.50 -22.76
CA ASN A 240 -2.70 -2.89 -22.33
C ASN A 240 -1.37 -3.59 -22.60
N ASP A 241 -0.56 -3.77 -21.55
CA ASP A 241 0.76 -4.38 -21.64
C ASP A 241 0.81 -5.72 -20.88
N LYS A 242 1.31 -6.77 -21.54
CA LYS A 242 1.40 -8.13 -20.97
C LYS A 242 2.29 -8.19 -19.72
N ALA A 243 3.31 -7.34 -19.63
CA ALA A 243 4.13 -7.23 -18.43
C ALA A 243 3.33 -6.66 -17.25
N ILE A 244 2.50 -5.64 -17.50
CA ILE A 244 1.62 -5.06 -16.48
C ILE A 244 0.58 -6.07 -15.99
N VAL A 245 -0.03 -6.84 -16.89
CA VAL A 245 -0.94 -7.93 -16.50
C VAL A 245 -0.23 -8.93 -15.58
N ARG A 246 1.02 -9.31 -15.89
CA ARG A 246 1.81 -10.23 -15.06
C ARG A 246 2.21 -9.64 -13.70
N LEU A 247 2.41 -8.32 -13.61
CA LEU A 247 2.64 -7.66 -12.31
C LEU A 247 1.37 -7.66 -11.46
N ASN A 248 0.23 -7.30 -12.07
CA ASN A 248 -1.04 -7.22 -11.35
C ASN A 248 -1.58 -8.58 -10.87
N GLN A 249 -1.08 -9.70 -11.41
CA GLN A 249 -1.36 -11.05 -10.90
C GLN A 249 -0.74 -11.33 -9.54
N ILE A 250 0.43 -10.75 -9.25
CA ILE A 250 1.12 -10.91 -7.97
C ILE A 250 0.93 -9.70 -7.04
N TYR A 251 0.13 -8.73 -7.48
CA TYR A 251 -0.30 -7.56 -6.72
C TYR A 251 -1.83 -7.59 -6.52
N PRO A 252 -2.34 -8.55 -5.74
CA PRO A 252 -3.75 -8.58 -5.36
C PRO A 252 -4.05 -7.44 -4.37
N ARG A 253 -5.33 -7.05 -4.33
CA ARG A 253 -5.83 -6.20 -3.24
C ARG A 253 -5.78 -6.98 -1.93
N PHE A 254 -5.42 -6.31 -0.84
CA PHE A 254 -5.51 -6.86 0.50
C PHE A 254 -6.66 -6.27 1.32
N ASP A 255 -7.36 -5.28 0.77
CA ASP A 255 -8.51 -4.62 1.37
C ASP A 255 -9.52 -4.20 0.29
N LEU A 256 -10.39 -3.23 0.60
CA LEU A 256 -11.43 -2.76 -0.32
C LEU A 256 -10.86 -1.96 -1.51
N ILE A 257 -9.68 -1.35 -1.36
CA ILE A 257 -9.06 -0.54 -2.40
C ILE A 257 -8.38 -1.47 -3.41
N GLN A 258 -8.77 -1.32 -4.67
CA GLN A 258 -8.33 -2.19 -5.76
C GLN A 258 -7.08 -1.66 -6.45
N ASP A 259 -6.02 -1.45 -5.67
CA ASP A 259 -4.74 -0.97 -6.21
C ASP A 259 -4.23 -1.88 -7.34
N LYS A 260 -3.87 -1.26 -8.45
CA LYS A 260 -3.27 -1.86 -9.62
C LYS A 260 -2.17 -0.97 -10.18
N ILE A 261 -1.29 -1.59 -10.95
CA ILE A 261 -0.26 -0.91 -11.72
C ILE A 261 -0.81 -0.71 -13.14
N PHE A 262 -0.68 0.51 -13.64
CA PHE A 262 -1.04 0.92 -14.98
C PHE A 262 0.20 1.46 -15.71
N LEU A 263 0.14 1.45 -17.03
CA LEU A 263 1.20 1.98 -17.88
C LEU A 263 0.61 2.95 -18.89
N ILE A 264 1.28 4.08 -19.03
CA ILE A 264 1.05 5.12 -20.02
C ILE A 264 2.29 5.18 -20.93
N ARG A 265 2.06 5.34 -22.23
CA ARG A 265 3.07 5.53 -23.27
C ARG A 265 2.60 6.57 -24.28
#